data_AF-A0A9D2GXD9-F1
#
_entry.id   AF-A0A9D2GXD9-F1
#
_cell.length_a   1.000
_cell.length_b   1.000
_cell.length_c   1.000
_cell.angle_alpha   90.00
_cell.angle_beta   90.00
_cell.angle_gamma   90.00
#
_symmetry.space_group_name_H-M   'P 1'
#
loop_
_entity.id
_entity.type
_entity.pdbx_description
1 polymer ?
#
loop_
_entity_poly.entity_id
_entity_poly.type
_entity_poly.pdbx_seq_one_letter_code
_entity_poly.pdbx_strand_id
1 'polypeptide(L)'
;MKTRHILLLALSLATTAAQAQMNIKISTGQIFRKDTIDHKVLTVQYEMDALTDLSKPDARMQETMRLDIGRQASRFYSYTAFVADSVLAADMANGASSELIAQHANQYQSQWSEQTFKNYPAGRVTTLDELAGDICRLRCEEPAEKPRWTLTQDTLTLLGYRCTRATTQFKGRQWSAWYTTDIPVSEGPWKLCGLPGLILKAEDAEGHYRFTADGLEQSHGTEPILFGGKDYQPVDRKQYDKMQKRFAADPVGFITGIMPNVKITVQDNHGNKTKNPKDTPYNPIER
;
A
#
# COMPACT_ATOMS: atom_id res chain seq x y z
N MET A 1 32.77 -12.37 -19.62
CA MET A 1 32.11 -11.07 -19.89
C MET A 1 31.08 -10.86 -18.80
N LYS A 2 31.23 -9.83 -17.95
CA LYS A 2 30.25 -9.50 -16.91
C LYS A 2 29.06 -8.82 -17.57
N THR A 3 27.91 -9.48 -17.58
CA THR A 3 26.64 -8.91 -18.04
C THR A 3 26.35 -7.69 -17.17
N ARG A 4 26.39 -6.49 -17.77
CA ARG A 4 25.95 -5.26 -17.12
C ARG A 4 24.42 -5.32 -17.06
N HIS A 5 23.87 -5.60 -15.89
CA HIS A 5 22.46 -5.32 -15.61
C HIS A 5 22.29 -3.80 -15.64
N ILE A 6 21.56 -3.28 -16.63
CA ILE A 6 21.15 -1.87 -16.67
C ILE A 6 19.96 -1.76 -15.71
N LEU A 7 20.22 -1.33 -14.48
CA LEU A 7 19.17 -0.94 -13.55
C LEU A 7 18.73 0.49 -13.90
N LEU A 8 17.48 0.67 -14.32
CA LEU A 8 16.87 1.99 -14.45
C LEU A 8 16.42 2.46 -13.05
N LEU A 9 17.25 3.27 -12.39
CA LEU A 9 16.86 4.03 -11.21
C LEU A 9 16.42 5.43 -11.64
N ALA A 10 15.15 5.77 -11.41
CA ALA A 10 14.66 7.14 -11.51
C ALA A 10 14.09 7.55 -10.15
N LEU A 11 14.81 8.41 -9.43
CA LEU A 11 14.22 9.22 -8.35
C LEU A 11 13.61 10.46 -9.01
N SER A 12 12.29 10.51 -9.16
CA SER A 12 11.61 11.71 -9.65
C SER A 12 11.00 12.48 -8.48
N LEU A 13 11.47 13.71 -8.28
CA LEU A 13 10.89 14.68 -7.35
C LEU A 13 9.79 15.46 -8.07
N ALA A 14 8.54 14.99 -8.02
CA ALA A 14 7.43 15.67 -8.68
C ALA A 14 7.18 17.06 -8.05
N THR A 15 7.50 18.13 -8.77
CA THR A 15 7.05 19.49 -8.49
C THR A 15 6.12 19.98 -9.60
N THR A 16 4.84 19.65 -9.52
CA THR A 16 3.83 20.60 -9.99
C THR A 16 3.75 21.71 -8.95
N ALA A 17 3.48 22.95 -9.36
CA ALA A 17 3.39 24.09 -8.44
C ALA A 17 2.51 23.71 -7.23
N ALA A 18 3.13 23.76 -6.04
CA ALA A 18 2.75 23.08 -4.80
C ALA A 18 3.14 21.57 -4.74
N GLN A 19 4.25 21.34 -4.03
CA GLN A 19 4.58 20.16 -3.23
C GLN A 19 5.44 19.07 -3.91
N ALA A 20 6.72 19.06 -3.54
CA ALA A 20 7.62 17.93 -3.75
C ALA A 20 7.17 16.74 -2.87
N GLN A 21 6.61 15.71 -3.49
CA GLN A 21 6.54 14.35 -2.97
C GLN A 21 7.68 13.53 -3.60
N MET A 22 8.36 12.74 -2.80
CA MET A 22 9.49 11.92 -3.25
C MET A 22 9.01 10.52 -3.62
N ASN A 23 9.17 10.14 -4.88
CA ASN A 23 8.94 8.77 -5.33
C ASN A 23 10.28 8.08 -5.61
N ILE A 24 10.63 7.10 -4.77
CA ILE A 24 11.80 6.24 -4.97
C ILE A 24 11.30 4.96 -5.64
N LYS A 25 11.48 4.85 -6.95
CA LYS A 25 11.12 3.65 -7.71
C LYS A 25 12.37 2.87 -8.07
N ILE A 26 12.44 1.63 -7.60
CA ILE A 26 13.54 0.72 -7.90
C ILE A 26 12.98 -0.65 -8.27
N SER A 27 13.37 -1.12 -9.45
CA SER A 27 13.05 -2.47 -9.93
C SER A 27 14.31 -3.11 -10.50
N THR A 28 14.62 -4.31 -10.03
CA THR A 28 15.65 -5.22 -10.54
C THR A 28 15.16 -6.11 -11.68
N GLY A 29 13.86 -6.09 -12.00
CA GLY A 29 13.25 -6.92 -13.04
C GLY A 29 13.05 -8.39 -12.65
N GLN A 30 13.13 -8.71 -11.35
CA GLN A 30 12.88 -10.06 -10.85
C GLN A 30 11.39 -10.42 -10.91
N ILE A 31 11.09 -11.61 -11.43
CA ILE A 31 9.74 -12.17 -11.43
C ILE A 31 9.57 -13.04 -10.19
N PHE A 32 8.57 -12.73 -9.38
CA PHE A 32 8.27 -13.47 -8.15
C PHE A 32 7.07 -14.37 -8.31
N ARG A 33 7.19 -15.59 -7.80
CA ARG A 33 6.11 -16.57 -7.82
C ARG A 33 5.00 -16.14 -6.86
N LYS A 34 3.77 -16.15 -7.34
CA LYS A 34 2.56 -15.92 -6.52
C LYS A 34 1.77 -17.21 -6.41
N ASP A 35 1.28 -17.53 -5.21
CA ASP A 35 0.38 -18.65 -4.99
C ASP A 35 -1.06 -18.15 -4.84
N THR A 36 -2.02 -18.93 -5.29
CA THR A 36 -3.44 -18.71 -4.99
C THR A 36 -3.73 -19.13 -3.55
N ILE A 37 -4.26 -18.21 -2.76
CA ILE A 37 -4.57 -18.45 -1.33
C ILE A 37 -6.06 -18.55 -1.05
N ASP A 38 -6.88 -17.97 -1.93
CA ASP A 38 -8.34 -17.98 -1.87
C ASP A 38 -8.90 -17.53 -3.23
N HIS A 39 -10.22 -17.45 -3.37
CA HIS A 39 -10.89 -16.87 -4.52
C HIS A 39 -11.86 -15.77 -4.11
N LYS A 40 -11.90 -14.69 -4.89
CA LYS A 40 -12.69 -13.49 -4.62
C LYS A 40 -14.18 -13.82 -4.62
N VAL A 41 -14.88 -13.38 -3.59
CA VAL A 41 -16.34 -13.35 -3.51
C VAL A 41 -16.89 -11.93 -3.56
N LEU A 42 -16.11 -10.95 -3.08
CA LEU A 42 -16.45 -9.54 -3.09
C LEU A 42 -15.18 -8.71 -3.26
N THR A 43 -15.25 -7.68 -4.09
CA THR A 43 -14.21 -6.68 -4.25
C THR A 43 -14.77 -5.32 -3.83
N VAL A 44 -14.01 -4.58 -3.05
CA VAL A 44 -14.34 -3.20 -2.65
C VAL A 44 -13.21 -2.29 -3.08
N GLN A 45 -13.54 -1.23 -3.80
CA GLN A 45 -12.60 -0.16 -4.11
C GLN A 45 -12.77 0.95 -3.07
N TYR A 46 -11.64 1.53 -2.65
CA TYR A 46 -11.59 2.66 -1.73
C TYR A 46 -10.68 3.74 -2.29
N GLU A 47 -11.09 4.99 -2.14
CA GLU A 47 -10.20 6.13 -2.22
C GLU A 47 -9.53 6.33 -0.85
N MET A 48 -8.20 6.23 -0.83
CA MET A 48 -7.37 6.58 0.33
C MET A 48 -6.88 8.01 0.20
N ASP A 49 -7.13 8.79 1.25
CA ASP A 49 -6.60 10.14 1.44
C ASP A 49 -5.73 10.14 2.70
N ALA A 50 -4.44 10.44 2.54
CA ALA A 50 -3.45 10.28 3.59
C ALA A 50 -2.50 11.48 3.70
N LEU A 51 -2.30 11.96 4.92
CA LEU A 51 -1.31 12.98 5.28
C LEU A 51 -0.04 12.30 5.78
N THR A 52 0.88 12.01 4.88
CA THR A 52 2.17 11.38 5.22
C THR A 52 3.23 12.40 5.66
N ASP A 53 3.08 13.67 5.27
CA ASP A 53 3.94 14.79 5.63
C ASP A 53 3.17 15.85 6.45
N LEU A 54 3.34 15.80 7.78
CA LEU A 54 2.69 16.74 8.69
C LEU A 54 3.14 18.20 8.48
N SER A 55 4.28 18.45 7.83
CA SER A 55 4.76 19.81 7.54
C SER A 55 4.06 20.43 6.32
N LYS A 56 3.33 19.63 5.54
CA LYS A 56 2.60 20.05 4.34
C LYS A 56 1.17 19.52 4.38
N PRO A 57 0.27 20.10 5.20
CA PRO A 57 -1.10 19.61 5.39
C PRO A 57 -1.92 19.53 4.09
N ASP A 58 -1.61 20.40 3.12
CA ASP A 58 -2.28 20.43 1.83
C ASP A 58 -1.74 19.37 0.84
N ALA A 59 -0.62 18.70 1.15
CA ALA A 59 0.08 17.76 0.27
C ALA A 59 -0.35 16.31 0.49
N ARG A 60 -1.66 16.08 0.47
CA ARG A 60 -2.23 14.78 0.81
C ARG A 60 -2.01 13.79 -0.33
N MET A 61 -1.53 12.61 0.02
CA MET A 61 -1.42 11.48 -0.89
C MET A 61 -2.83 10.93 -1.15
N GLN A 62 -3.18 10.81 -2.43
CA GLN A 62 -4.35 10.07 -2.87
C GLN A 62 -3.92 8.73 -3.46
N GLU A 63 -4.67 7.67 -3.20
CA GLU A 63 -4.41 6.35 -3.74
C GLU A 63 -5.70 5.55 -3.88
N THR A 64 -5.91 4.95 -5.05
CA THR A 64 -7.00 3.98 -5.22
C THR A 64 -6.58 2.64 -4.64
N MET A 65 -7.25 2.24 -3.58
CA MET A 65 -7.02 0.99 -2.86
C MET A 65 -8.09 -0.04 -3.22
N ARG A 66 -7.75 -1.32 -3.09
CA ARG A 66 -8.66 -2.43 -3.31
C ARG A 66 -8.60 -3.44 -2.16
N LEU A 67 -9.78 -3.88 -1.74
CA LEU A 67 -10.00 -4.98 -0.83
C LEU A 67 -10.63 -6.15 -1.59
N ASP A 68 -9.84 -7.18 -1.85
CA ASP A 68 -10.32 -8.46 -2.35
C ASP A 68 -10.69 -9.33 -1.15
N ILE A 69 -11.95 -9.78 -1.07
CA ILE A 69 -12.46 -10.63 0.02
C ILE A 69 -12.78 -12.00 -0.55
N GLY A 70 -12.17 -13.04 0.03
CA GLY A 70 -12.49 -14.43 -0.25
C GLY A 70 -13.32 -15.08 0.86
N ARG A 71 -13.37 -16.41 0.87
CA ARG A 71 -14.13 -17.17 1.91
C ARG A 71 -13.33 -17.36 3.19
N GLN A 72 -12.01 -17.33 3.10
CA GLN A 72 -11.07 -17.62 4.18
C GLN A 72 -10.15 -16.44 4.45
N ALA A 73 -9.72 -15.71 3.43
CA ALA A 73 -8.77 -14.60 3.56
C ALA A 73 -9.21 -13.36 2.78
N SER A 74 -8.64 -12.21 3.13
CA SER A 74 -8.77 -10.99 2.34
C SER A 74 -7.41 -10.34 2.09
N ARG A 75 -7.33 -9.52 1.04
CA ARG A 75 -6.15 -8.75 0.65
C ARG A 75 -6.52 -7.30 0.40
N PHE A 76 -5.90 -6.38 1.14
CA PHE A 76 -6.00 -4.95 0.94
C PHE A 76 -4.69 -4.40 0.36
N TYR A 77 -4.75 -3.69 -0.76
CA TYR A 77 -3.56 -3.26 -1.52
C TYR A 77 -3.84 -2.06 -2.42
N SER A 78 -2.77 -1.41 -2.90
CA SER A 78 -2.88 -0.35 -3.91
C SER A 78 -3.29 -0.93 -5.26
N TYR A 79 -4.45 -0.50 -5.77
CA TYR A 79 -4.89 -0.89 -7.11
C TYR A 79 -4.03 -0.23 -8.18
N THR A 80 -3.58 1.00 -7.96
CA THR A 80 -2.65 1.71 -8.86
C THR A 80 -1.35 0.93 -9.05
N ALA A 81 -0.77 0.41 -7.97
CA ALA A 81 0.44 -0.42 -8.05
C ALA A 81 0.18 -1.71 -8.83
N PHE A 82 -0.96 -2.36 -8.61
CA PHE A 82 -1.34 -3.57 -9.33
C PHE A 82 -1.54 -3.34 -10.84
N VAL A 83 -2.14 -2.21 -11.23
CA VAL A 83 -2.28 -1.84 -12.64
C VAL A 83 -0.90 -1.58 -13.24
N ALA A 84 -0.02 -0.86 -12.53
CA ALA A 84 1.35 -0.62 -12.97
C ALA A 84 2.08 -1.94 -13.26
N ASP A 85 2.06 -2.88 -12.31
CA ASP A 85 2.66 -4.21 -12.46
C ASP A 85 2.12 -4.95 -13.69
N SER A 86 0.80 -4.90 -13.88
CA SER A 86 0.11 -5.62 -14.96
C SER A 86 0.47 -5.05 -16.34
N VAL A 87 0.49 -3.73 -16.48
CA VAL A 87 0.87 -3.04 -17.71
C VAL A 87 2.34 -3.31 -18.04
N LEU A 88 3.23 -3.17 -17.06
CA LEU A 88 4.66 -3.43 -17.26
C LEU A 88 4.94 -4.88 -17.62
N ALA A 89 4.24 -5.84 -17.00
CA ALA A 89 4.34 -7.25 -17.37
C ALA A 89 3.88 -7.52 -18.81
N ALA A 90 2.79 -6.90 -19.24
CA ALA A 90 2.30 -7.01 -20.61
C ALA A 90 3.26 -6.36 -21.62
N ASP A 91 3.81 -5.19 -21.32
CA ASP A 91 4.81 -4.52 -22.14
C ASP A 91 6.05 -5.39 -22.35
N MET A 92 6.58 -5.96 -21.26
CA MET A 92 7.74 -6.86 -21.31
C MET A 92 7.43 -8.13 -22.12
N ALA A 93 6.25 -8.74 -21.92
CA ALA A 93 5.84 -9.94 -22.64
C ALA A 93 5.67 -9.68 -24.15
N ASN A 94 5.27 -8.47 -24.53
CA ASN A 94 5.08 -8.05 -25.91
C ASN A 94 6.35 -7.44 -26.54
N GLY A 95 7.48 -7.39 -25.81
CA GLY A 95 8.74 -6.83 -26.32
C GLY A 95 8.68 -5.32 -26.59
N ALA A 96 7.91 -4.57 -25.80
CA ALA A 96 7.80 -3.12 -25.89
C ALA A 96 9.16 -2.42 -25.78
N SER A 97 9.28 -1.25 -26.44
CA SER A 97 10.47 -0.40 -26.34
C SER A 97 10.70 0.09 -24.90
N SER A 98 11.96 0.32 -24.54
CA SER A 98 12.35 0.90 -23.25
C SER A 98 11.66 2.25 -22.97
N GLU A 99 11.42 3.06 -24.00
CA GLU A 99 10.72 4.34 -23.90
C GLU A 99 9.27 4.16 -23.48
N LEU A 100 8.55 3.21 -24.09
CA LEU A 100 7.15 2.91 -23.75
C LEU A 100 7.02 2.35 -22.33
N ILE A 101 7.91 1.43 -21.96
CA ILE A 101 7.97 0.88 -20.59
C ILE A 101 8.19 2.02 -19.58
N ALA A 102 9.10 2.95 -19.87
CA ALA A 102 9.35 4.11 -19.01
C ALA A 102 8.13 5.05 -18.94
N GLN A 103 7.41 5.25 -20.05
CA GLN A 103 6.18 6.05 -20.08
C GLN A 103 5.09 5.42 -19.21
N HIS A 104 4.80 4.14 -19.37
CA HIS A 104 3.78 3.44 -18.57
C HIS A 104 4.19 3.35 -17.08
N ALA A 105 5.46 3.13 -16.78
CA ALA A 105 5.98 3.18 -15.41
C ALA A 105 5.79 4.56 -14.75
N ASN A 106 5.86 5.64 -15.54
CA ASN A 106 5.62 6.99 -15.07
C ASN A 106 4.13 7.33 -14.94
N GLN A 107 3.26 6.72 -15.76
CA GLN A 107 1.82 6.94 -15.73
C GLN A 107 1.16 6.34 -14.48
N TYR A 108 1.58 5.15 -14.08
CA TYR A 108 1.04 4.46 -12.91
C TYR A 108 2.02 4.58 -11.73
N GLN A 109 1.88 5.65 -10.94
CA GLN A 109 2.69 5.86 -9.73
C GLN A 109 1.86 5.65 -8.49
N SER A 110 2.09 4.52 -7.81
CA SER A 110 1.61 4.34 -6.45
C SER A 110 2.62 4.89 -5.46
N GLN A 111 2.11 5.49 -4.39
CA GLN A 111 2.90 5.95 -3.24
C GLN A 111 2.70 5.04 -2.02
N TRP A 112 1.97 3.94 -2.19
CA TRP A 112 1.64 2.98 -1.16
C TRP A 112 2.15 1.57 -1.51
N SER A 113 3.19 1.13 -0.82
CA SER A 113 3.83 -0.17 -1.05
C SER A 113 3.25 -1.31 -0.19
N GLU A 114 2.54 -0.99 0.90
CA GLU A 114 2.06 -2.02 1.82
C GLU A 114 0.85 -2.80 1.26
N GLN A 115 0.92 -4.12 1.35
CA GLN A 115 -0.20 -5.03 1.13
C GLN A 115 -0.54 -5.72 2.45
N THR A 116 -1.80 -5.70 2.85
CA THR A 116 -2.29 -6.34 4.06
C THR A 116 -3.13 -7.55 3.71
N PHE A 117 -2.76 -8.72 4.23
CA PHE A 117 -3.50 -9.96 4.13
C PHE A 117 -4.11 -10.30 5.49
N LYS A 118 -5.43 -10.40 5.58
CA LYS A 118 -6.12 -10.82 6.81
C LYS A 118 -6.45 -12.31 6.75
N ASN A 119 -6.26 -12.97 7.89
CA ASN A 119 -6.44 -14.41 8.07
C ASN A 119 -5.59 -15.29 7.12
N TYR A 120 -4.41 -14.79 6.73
CA TYR A 120 -3.45 -15.56 5.95
C TYR A 120 -2.02 -15.37 6.47
N PRO A 121 -1.37 -16.43 7.01
CA PRO A 121 -1.98 -17.73 7.30
C PRO A 121 -3.12 -17.61 8.33
N ALA A 122 -3.95 -18.64 8.45
CA ALA A 122 -5.12 -18.62 9.34
C ALA A 122 -4.76 -18.16 10.76
N GLY A 123 -5.56 -17.26 11.33
CA GLY A 123 -5.34 -16.64 12.64
C GLY A 123 -4.28 -15.53 12.66
N ARG A 124 -3.73 -15.13 11.52
CA ARG A 124 -2.72 -14.06 11.41
C ARG A 124 -3.12 -12.94 10.46
N VAL A 125 -2.46 -11.79 10.62
CA VAL A 125 -2.41 -10.72 9.64
C VAL A 125 -0.99 -10.65 9.10
N THR A 126 -0.84 -10.66 7.78
CA THR A 126 0.47 -10.53 7.11
C THR A 126 0.54 -9.21 6.36
N THR A 127 1.54 -8.39 6.67
CA THR A 127 1.89 -7.21 5.89
C THR A 127 3.09 -7.54 5.00
N LEU A 128 2.95 -7.33 3.70
CA LEU A 128 4.07 -7.30 2.76
C LEU A 128 4.37 -5.84 2.42
N ASP A 129 5.64 -5.45 2.44
CA ASP A 129 6.07 -4.08 2.11
C ASP A 129 7.32 -4.12 1.24
N GLU A 130 7.35 -3.25 0.23
CA GLU A 130 8.47 -3.05 -0.70
C GLU A 130 9.09 -1.68 -0.47
N LEU A 131 9.64 -1.50 0.73
CA LEU A 131 10.08 -0.23 1.31
C LEU A 131 11.06 0.57 0.42
N ALA A 132 11.85 -0.13 -0.40
CA ALA A 132 12.76 0.49 -1.38
C ALA A 132 12.62 -0.20 -2.76
N GLY A 133 11.37 -0.45 -3.16
CA GLY A 133 11.06 -1.33 -4.28
C GLY A 133 11.48 -2.76 -3.99
N ASP A 134 11.85 -3.51 -5.02
CA ASP A 134 12.20 -4.93 -4.90
C ASP A 134 13.56 -5.19 -4.22
N ILE A 135 14.34 -4.16 -3.89
CA ILE A 135 15.58 -4.26 -3.12
C ILE A 135 15.32 -4.64 -1.65
N CYS A 136 14.19 -4.18 -1.09
CA CYS A 136 13.87 -4.41 0.32
C CYS A 136 12.42 -4.84 0.47
N ARG A 137 12.23 -6.16 0.50
CA ARG A 137 10.91 -6.81 0.55
C ARG A 137 10.72 -7.45 1.92
N LEU A 138 9.82 -6.90 2.71
CA LEU A 138 9.60 -7.28 4.11
C LEU A 138 8.26 -7.99 4.28
N ARG A 139 8.26 -9.09 5.03
CA ARG A 139 7.07 -9.79 5.46
C ARG A 139 6.96 -9.72 6.98
N CYS A 140 5.95 -9.01 7.46
CA CYS A 140 5.63 -8.92 8.87
C CYS A 140 4.35 -9.72 9.15
N GLU A 141 4.42 -10.73 10.01
CA GLU A 141 3.26 -11.56 10.37
C GLU A 141 2.93 -11.36 11.85
N GLU A 142 1.70 -10.92 12.14
CA GLU A 142 1.20 -10.65 13.48
C GLU A 142 0.00 -11.57 13.78
N PRO A 143 -0.28 -11.92 15.05
CA PRO A 143 -1.57 -12.51 15.42
C PRO A 143 -2.71 -11.61 14.95
N ALA A 144 -3.80 -12.21 14.46
CA ALA A 144 -4.97 -11.43 14.06
C ALA A 144 -5.62 -10.79 15.29
N GLU A 145 -5.66 -9.46 15.29
CA GLU A 145 -6.29 -8.65 16.33
C GLU A 145 -7.53 -7.98 15.76
N LYS A 146 -8.67 -8.14 16.42
CA LYS A 146 -9.92 -7.45 16.06
C LYS A 146 -10.04 -6.18 16.91
N PRO A 147 -10.24 -5.00 16.31
CA PRO A 147 -10.51 -3.80 17.07
C PRO A 147 -11.76 -3.96 17.96
N ARG A 148 -11.70 -3.42 19.18
CA ARG A 148 -12.87 -3.38 20.08
C ARG A 148 -13.69 -2.16 19.75
N TRP A 149 -14.79 -2.36 19.03
CA TRP A 149 -15.63 -1.27 18.55
C TRP A 149 -16.66 -0.84 19.59
N THR A 150 -16.85 0.48 19.71
CA THR A 150 -17.97 1.11 20.39
C THR A 150 -18.94 1.60 19.32
N LEU A 151 -20.12 0.97 19.24
CA LEU A 151 -21.16 1.37 18.29
C LEU A 151 -21.78 2.70 18.72
N THR A 152 -22.08 3.57 17.76
CA THR A 152 -22.81 4.83 18.01
C THR A 152 -24.12 4.84 17.22
N GLN A 153 -24.96 5.85 17.45
CA GLN A 153 -26.24 6.01 16.76
C GLN A 153 -26.12 6.83 15.47
N ASP A 154 -24.93 7.37 15.18
CA ASP A 154 -24.72 8.21 14.02
C ASP A 154 -24.78 7.38 12.75
N THR A 155 -25.50 7.89 11.75
CA THR A 155 -25.66 7.20 10.48
C THR A 155 -25.34 8.12 9.32
N LEU A 156 -24.92 7.52 8.21
CA LEU A 156 -24.77 8.19 6.93
C LEU A 156 -25.07 7.19 5.82
N THR A 157 -25.23 7.67 4.58
CA THR A 157 -25.45 6.80 3.42
C THR A 157 -24.23 6.84 2.50
N LEU A 158 -23.69 5.68 2.15
CA LEU A 158 -22.58 5.52 1.20
C LEU A 158 -22.96 4.48 0.16
N LEU A 159 -22.78 4.79 -1.12
CA LEU A 159 -23.10 3.87 -2.23
C LEU A 159 -24.54 3.31 -2.16
N GLY A 160 -25.48 4.08 -1.59
CA GLY A 160 -26.87 3.66 -1.38
C GLY A 160 -27.13 2.85 -0.09
N TYR A 161 -26.10 2.47 0.66
CA TYR A 161 -26.22 1.70 1.90
C TYR A 161 -26.29 2.59 3.14
N ARG A 162 -27.23 2.30 4.03
CA ARG A 162 -27.29 2.95 5.34
C ARG A 162 -26.17 2.39 6.21
N CYS A 163 -25.23 3.25 6.58
CA CYS A 163 -24.10 2.90 7.42
C CYS A 163 -24.26 3.46 8.82
N THR A 164 -23.87 2.67 9.82
CA THR A 164 -23.81 3.08 11.23
C THR A 164 -22.36 3.33 11.62
N ARG A 165 -22.11 4.39 12.39
CA ARG A 165 -20.78 4.72 12.89
C ARG A 165 -20.40 3.84 14.09
N ALA A 166 -19.14 3.46 14.16
CA ALA A 166 -18.49 2.88 15.32
C ALA A 166 -17.12 3.53 15.53
N THR A 167 -16.63 3.55 16.76
CA THR A 167 -15.31 4.10 17.09
C THR A 167 -14.45 3.07 17.80
N THR A 168 -13.14 3.18 17.69
CA THR A 168 -12.19 2.31 18.40
C THR A 168 -10.84 3.00 18.56
N GLN A 169 -10.04 2.50 19.51
CA GLN A 169 -8.62 2.84 19.60
C GLN A 169 -7.84 1.61 19.16
N PHE A 170 -7.14 1.72 18.04
CA PHE A 170 -6.50 0.58 17.40
C PHE A 170 -5.19 1.02 16.77
N LYS A 171 -4.11 0.27 17.07
CA LYS A 171 -2.78 0.45 16.47
C LYS A 171 -2.27 1.90 16.56
N GLY A 172 -2.46 2.50 17.74
CA GLY A 172 -2.00 3.84 18.08
C GLY A 172 -2.82 5.00 17.50
N ARG A 173 -3.98 4.72 16.88
CA ARG A 173 -4.91 5.74 16.35
C ARG A 173 -6.33 5.57 16.91
N GLN A 174 -7.04 6.67 17.03
CA GLN A 174 -8.48 6.66 17.27
C GLN A 174 -9.20 6.68 15.93
N TRP A 175 -9.98 5.64 15.64
CA TRP A 175 -10.70 5.48 14.39
C TRP A 175 -12.18 5.71 14.56
N SER A 176 -12.80 6.34 13.57
CA SER A 176 -14.23 6.25 13.28
C SER A 176 -14.44 5.44 12.01
N ALA A 177 -15.33 4.46 12.04
CA ALA A 177 -15.68 3.63 10.89
C ALA A 177 -17.19 3.64 10.68
N TRP A 178 -17.64 3.62 9.43
CA TRP A 178 -19.03 3.50 9.04
C TRP A 178 -19.22 2.20 8.29
N TYR A 179 -20.10 1.34 8.81
CA TYR A 179 -20.33 0.00 8.29
C TYR A 179 -21.81 -0.22 7.97
N THR A 180 -22.10 -1.07 6.98
CA THR A 180 -23.47 -1.49 6.64
C THR A 180 -23.67 -2.97 6.96
N THR A 181 -24.82 -3.30 7.56
CA THR A 181 -25.23 -4.70 7.81
C THR A 181 -25.90 -5.35 6.60
N ASP A 182 -26.24 -4.57 5.57
CA ASP A 182 -26.79 -5.08 4.31
C ASP A 182 -25.77 -5.97 3.57
N ILE A 183 -24.47 -5.74 3.83
CA ILE A 183 -23.36 -6.59 3.42
C ILE A 183 -22.75 -7.18 4.70
N PRO A 184 -23.21 -8.35 5.18
CA PRO A 184 -22.84 -8.92 6.49
C PRO A 184 -21.47 -9.59 6.46
N VAL A 185 -20.45 -8.87 5.99
CA VAL A 185 -19.06 -9.30 5.87
C VAL A 185 -18.22 -8.46 6.83
N SER A 186 -17.53 -9.10 7.77
CA SER A 186 -16.78 -8.42 8.83
C SER A 186 -15.39 -7.93 8.38
N GLU A 187 -15.37 -7.18 7.28
CA GLU A 187 -14.14 -6.73 6.60
C GLU A 187 -14.14 -5.21 6.41
N GLY A 188 -12.99 -4.69 5.97
CA GLY A 188 -12.76 -3.25 5.82
C GLY A 188 -11.35 -2.94 5.34
N PRO A 189 -11.05 -1.65 5.11
CA PRO A 189 -9.74 -1.22 4.62
C PRO A 189 -8.63 -1.50 5.65
N TRP A 190 -7.42 -1.73 5.15
CA TRP A 190 -6.23 -2.01 5.97
C TRP A 190 -6.47 -3.18 6.95
N LYS A 191 -6.13 -3.01 8.24
CA LYS A 191 -6.31 -4.00 9.31
C LYS A 191 -7.68 -3.86 10.01
N LEU A 192 -8.53 -2.92 9.59
CA LEU A 192 -9.85 -2.71 10.17
C LEU A 192 -10.80 -3.86 9.77
N CYS A 193 -11.47 -4.42 10.76
CA CYS A 193 -12.41 -5.55 10.64
C CYS A 193 -13.23 -5.68 11.94
N GLY A 194 -14.10 -6.68 12.04
CA GLY A 194 -14.73 -7.05 13.32
C GLY A 194 -16.08 -6.39 13.62
N LEU A 195 -16.57 -5.50 12.74
CA LEU A 195 -17.94 -4.98 12.77
C LEU A 195 -18.90 -6.01 12.16
N PRO A 196 -20.22 -5.97 12.49
CA PRO A 196 -21.19 -6.96 12.00
C PRO A 196 -21.55 -6.80 10.51
N GLY A 197 -20.85 -5.93 9.79
CA GLY A 197 -20.98 -5.76 8.35
C GLY A 197 -19.81 -4.97 7.77
N LEU A 198 -19.84 -4.75 6.46
CA LEU A 198 -18.70 -4.22 5.71
C LEU A 198 -18.46 -2.75 6.05
N ILE A 199 -17.22 -2.40 6.37
CA ILE A 199 -16.79 -1.02 6.59
C ILE A 199 -16.68 -0.31 5.23
N LEU A 200 -17.55 0.66 4.96
CA LEU A 200 -17.51 1.46 3.72
C LEU A 200 -16.75 2.77 3.88
N LYS A 201 -16.53 3.24 5.10
CA LYS A 201 -15.66 4.40 5.36
C LYS A 201 -14.91 4.22 6.67
N ALA A 202 -13.66 4.64 6.74
CA ALA A 202 -12.92 4.77 7.97
C ALA A 202 -12.05 6.03 7.95
N GLU A 203 -11.96 6.74 9.06
CA GLU A 203 -11.02 7.85 9.21
C GLU A 203 -10.49 7.93 10.64
N ASP A 204 -9.22 8.33 10.79
CA ASP A 204 -8.67 8.60 12.11
C ASP A 204 -9.09 9.99 12.61
N ALA A 205 -9.10 10.17 13.93
CA ALA A 205 -9.58 11.38 14.59
C ALA A 205 -8.73 12.63 14.31
N GLU A 206 -7.48 12.46 13.89
CA GLU A 206 -6.59 13.56 13.48
C GLU A 206 -6.77 13.90 11.99
N GLY A 207 -7.58 13.13 11.25
CA GLY A 207 -7.76 13.30 9.82
C GLY A 207 -6.50 13.00 9.01
N HIS A 208 -5.58 12.20 9.56
CA HIS A 208 -4.36 11.84 8.85
C HIS A 208 -4.59 10.74 7.82
N TYR A 209 -5.48 9.80 8.08
CA TYR A 209 -5.84 8.74 7.17
C TYR A 209 -7.36 8.65 7.04
N ARG A 210 -7.83 8.59 5.81
CA ARG A 210 -9.22 8.35 5.44
C ARG A 210 -9.29 7.33 4.31
N PHE A 211 -10.26 6.43 4.41
CA PHE A 211 -10.64 5.47 3.38
C PHE A 211 -12.13 5.62 3.12
N THR A 212 -12.52 5.82 1.86
CA THR A 212 -13.94 5.91 1.48
C THR A 212 -14.20 4.98 0.32
N ALA A 213 -15.13 4.05 0.48
CA ALA A 213 -15.52 3.14 -0.58
C ALA A 213 -16.21 3.90 -1.71
N ASP A 214 -15.80 3.64 -2.94
CA ASP A 214 -16.31 4.25 -4.15
C ASP A 214 -16.81 3.21 -5.18
N GLY A 215 -16.53 1.93 -4.95
CA GLY A 215 -16.98 0.83 -5.81
C GLY A 215 -17.15 -0.50 -5.07
N LEU A 216 -18.13 -1.28 -5.50
CA LEU A 216 -18.42 -2.63 -5.02
C LEU A 216 -18.67 -3.54 -6.20
N GLU A 217 -18.01 -4.70 -6.21
CA GLU A 217 -18.16 -5.69 -7.27
C GLU A 217 -18.29 -7.09 -6.65
N GLN A 218 -19.38 -7.78 -6.94
CA GLN A 218 -19.53 -9.18 -6.58
C GLN A 218 -18.76 -10.05 -7.58
N SER A 219 -17.97 -11.00 -7.08
CA SER A 219 -17.26 -11.96 -7.92
C SER A 219 -17.86 -13.36 -7.70
N HIS A 220 -17.87 -14.17 -8.77
CA HIS A 220 -18.45 -15.51 -8.74
C HIS A 220 -17.49 -16.59 -8.20
N GLY A 221 -16.40 -16.21 -7.52
CA GLY A 221 -15.47 -17.16 -6.91
C GLY A 221 -14.44 -17.75 -7.86
N THR A 222 -14.26 -17.17 -9.05
CA THR A 222 -13.32 -17.69 -10.06
C THR A 222 -11.99 -16.95 -10.08
N GLU A 223 -11.96 -15.70 -9.63
CA GLU A 223 -10.74 -14.90 -9.60
C GLU A 223 -9.90 -15.22 -8.36
N PRO A 224 -8.59 -15.47 -8.49
CA PRO A 224 -7.75 -15.81 -7.36
C PRO A 224 -7.35 -14.59 -6.53
N ILE A 225 -7.24 -14.79 -5.22
CA ILE A 225 -6.46 -13.92 -4.34
C ILE A 225 -5.04 -14.46 -4.32
N LEU A 226 -4.10 -13.63 -4.76
CA LEU A 226 -2.70 -14.02 -4.94
C LEU A 226 -1.81 -13.53 -3.79
N PHE A 227 -0.93 -14.39 -3.30
CA PHE A 227 0.09 -14.09 -2.32
C PHE A 227 1.49 -14.33 -2.87
N GLY A 228 2.33 -13.29 -2.85
CA GLY A 228 3.73 -13.35 -3.33
C GLY A 228 4.77 -13.27 -2.21
N GLY A 229 4.39 -13.47 -0.95
CA GLY A 229 5.23 -13.16 0.21
C GLY A 229 6.32 -14.19 0.56
N LYS A 230 6.50 -15.26 -0.22
CA LYS A 230 7.46 -16.34 0.11
C LYS A 230 8.92 -15.87 0.06
N ASP A 231 9.25 -15.02 -0.90
CA ASP A 231 10.60 -14.49 -1.11
C ASP A 231 10.88 -13.21 -0.29
N TYR A 232 9.91 -12.77 0.52
CA TYR A 232 10.06 -11.60 1.37
C TYR A 232 10.80 -11.99 2.65
N GLN A 233 11.69 -11.10 3.09
CA GLN A 233 12.43 -11.28 4.33
C GLN A 233 11.44 -11.25 5.52
N PRO A 234 11.33 -12.33 6.31
CA PRO A 234 10.49 -12.32 7.50
C PRO A 234 11.09 -11.39 8.56
N VAL A 235 10.26 -10.53 9.13
CA VAL A 235 10.61 -9.60 10.20
C VAL A 235 9.51 -9.54 11.25
N ASP A 236 9.88 -9.30 12.50
CA ASP A 236 8.90 -8.93 13.52
C ASP A 236 8.47 -7.46 13.39
N ARG A 237 7.41 -7.07 14.12
CA ARG A 237 6.85 -5.71 14.09
C ARG A 237 7.89 -4.65 14.44
N LYS A 238 8.71 -4.89 15.47
CA LYS A 238 9.72 -3.95 15.95
C LYS A 238 10.84 -3.75 14.93
N GLN A 239 11.25 -4.82 14.25
CA GLN A 239 12.21 -4.79 13.16
C GLN A 239 11.65 -4.02 11.96
N TYR A 240 10.40 -4.29 11.58
CA TYR A 240 9.72 -3.58 10.51
C TYR A 240 9.67 -2.06 10.78
N ASP A 241 9.21 -1.65 11.97
CA ASP A 241 9.15 -0.22 12.36
C ASP A 241 10.54 0.44 12.29
N LYS A 242 11.58 -0.28 12.74
CA LYS A 242 12.96 0.20 12.69
C LYS A 242 13.43 0.38 11.25
N MET A 243 13.05 -0.52 10.34
CA MET A 243 13.43 -0.44 8.93
C MET A 243 12.72 0.73 8.23
N GLN A 244 11.41 0.90 8.44
CA GLN A 244 10.67 2.05 7.92
C GLN A 244 11.25 3.38 8.42
N LYS A 245 11.52 3.50 9.74
CA LYS A 245 12.15 4.69 10.33
C LYS A 245 13.55 4.96 9.75
N ARG A 246 14.36 3.91 9.57
CA ARG A 246 15.71 4.06 8.99
C ARG A 246 15.64 4.51 7.53
N PHE A 247 14.72 3.95 6.75
CA PHE A 247 14.53 4.34 5.37
C PHE A 247 14.08 5.80 5.27
N ALA A 248 13.11 6.22 6.09
CA ALA A 248 12.68 7.62 6.14
C ALA A 248 13.82 8.58 6.54
N ALA A 249 14.63 8.22 7.53
CA ALA A 249 15.76 9.04 7.97
C ALA A 249 16.85 9.21 6.89
N ASP A 250 17.14 8.15 6.13
CA ASP A 250 18.21 8.15 5.14
C ASP A 250 17.94 7.18 3.97
N PRO A 251 17.08 7.54 2.99
CA PRO A 251 16.72 6.60 1.93
C PRO A 251 17.93 6.16 1.09
N VAL A 252 18.82 7.10 0.74
CA VAL A 252 20.01 6.81 -0.08
C VAL A 252 21.02 5.95 0.71
N GLY A 253 21.27 6.28 1.98
CA GLY A 253 22.14 5.47 2.83
C GLY A 253 21.57 4.08 3.14
N PHE A 254 20.24 3.97 3.24
CA PHE A 254 19.56 2.69 3.37
C PHE A 254 19.79 1.79 2.15
N ILE A 255 19.53 2.31 0.95
CA ILE A 255 19.69 1.55 -0.30
C ILE A 255 21.16 1.19 -0.53
N THR A 256 22.08 2.15 -0.41
CA THR A 256 23.51 1.87 -0.60
C THR A 256 24.09 0.95 0.47
N GLY A 257 23.47 0.88 1.66
CA GLY A 257 23.81 -0.11 2.67
C GLY A 257 23.41 -1.55 2.31
N ILE A 258 22.35 -1.73 1.51
CA ILE A 258 21.91 -3.05 1.01
C ILE A 258 22.64 -3.39 -0.30
N MET A 259 22.85 -2.40 -1.17
CA MET A 259 23.51 -2.52 -2.46
C MET A 259 24.76 -1.63 -2.53
N PRO A 260 25.90 -2.07 -1.96
CA PRO A 260 27.09 -1.23 -1.83
C PRO A 260 27.74 -0.82 -3.15
N ASN A 261 27.41 -1.51 -4.25
CA ASN A 261 28.00 -1.27 -5.57
C ASN A 261 27.11 -0.43 -6.51
N VAL A 262 25.99 0.10 -6.01
CA VAL A 262 25.10 0.96 -6.80
C VAL A 262 25.42 2.43 -6.57
N LYS A 263 25.50 3.20 -7.66
CA LYS A 263 25.60 4.66 -7.61
C LYS A 263 24.21 5.26 -7.79
N ILE A 264 23.71 5.92 -6.75
CA ILE A 264 22.43 6.62 -6.78
C ILE A 264 22.67 8.07 -7.18
N THR A 265 21.92 8.55 -8.17
CA THR A 265 21.89 9.97 -8.54
C THR A 265 20.48 10.50 -8.25
N VAL A 266 20.39 11.56 -7.45
CA VAL A 266 19.13 12.25 -7.16
C VAL A 266 19.04 13.48 -8.04
N GLN A 267 17.90 13.66 -8.72
CA GLN A 267 17.65 14.79 -9.61
C GLN A 267 16.31 15.45 -9.30
N ASP A 268 16.21 16.75 -9.59
CA ASP A 268 14.92 17.43 -9.67
C ASP A 268 14.18 17.07 -10.98
N ASN A 269 12.96 17.59 -11.13
CA ASN A 269 12.16 17.41 -12.36
C ASN A 269 12.78 18.02 -13.63
N HIS A 270 13.81 18.85 -13.50
CA HIS A 270 14.54 19.45 -14.61
C HIS A 270 15.84 18.68 -14.91
N GLY A 271 16.09 17.55 -14.25
CA GLY A 271 17.28 16.73 -14.42
C GLY A 271 18.52 17.26 -13.70
N ASN A 272 18.40 18.33 -12.90
CA ASN A 272 19.53 18.87 -12.15
C ASN A 272 19.81 17.99 -10.94
N LYS A 273 21.09 17.72 -10.67
CA LYS A 273 21.49 16.96 -9.48
C LYS A 273 21.11 17.73 -8.22
N THR A 274 20.48 17.04 -7.28
CA THR A 274 20.10 17.58 -5.97
C THR A 274 20.80 16.85 -4.84
N LYS A 275 20.65 17.37 -3.62
CA LYS A 275 21.19 16.73 -2.42
C LYS A 275 20.43 15.43 -2.14
N ASN A 276 21.12 14.48 -1.52
CA ASN A 276 20.46 13.28 -1.02
C ASN A 276 19.41 13.66 0.02
N PRO A 277 18.20 13.09 -0.09
CA PRO A 277 17.16 13.30 0.90
C PRO A 277 17.59 12.74 2.26
N LYS A 278 17.23 13.47 3.31
CA LYS A 278 17.44 13.11 4.72
C LYS A 278 16.18 13.48 5.49
N ASP A 279 15.90 12.73 6.54
CA ASP A 279 14.80 12.98 7.47
C ASP A 279 13.48 13.22 6.73
N THR A 280 13.15 12.32 5.80
CA THR A 280 11.91 12.43 5.04
C THR A 280 10.71 12.35 5.98
N PRO A 281 9.60 13.02 5.64
CA PRO A 281 8.40 13.00 6.49
C PRO A 281 7.94 11.57 6.80
N TYR A 282 7.53 11.34 8.06
CA TYR A 282 7.19 10.02 8.57
C TYR A 282 5.97 10.08 9.49
N ASN A 283 4.78 9.88 8.93
CA ASN A 283 3.52 9.71 9.66
C ASN A 283 2.89 8.35 9.30
N PRO A 284 3.40 7.22 9.82
CA PRO A 284 2.91 5.88 9.47
C PRO A 284 1.47 5.64 9.92
N ILE A 285 0.72 4.80 9.21
CA ILE A 285 -0.66 4.46 9.59
C ILE A 285 -0.75 3.73 10.95
N GLU A 286 0.27 2.94 11.30
CA GLU A 286 0.41 2.29 12.62
C GLU A 286 1.43 3.06 13.47
N ARG A 287 1.06 3.41 14.71
CA ARG A 287 1.89 4.19 15.65
C ARG A 287 2.35 3.39 16.85
#